data_AF-A0A139P954-F1
#
_entry.id   AF-A0A139P954-F1
#
_cell.length_a   1.000
_cell.length_b   1.000
_cell.length_c   1.000
_cell.angle_alpha   90.00
_cell.angle_beta   90.00
_cell.angle_gamma   90.00
#
_symmetry.space_group_name_H-M   'P 1'
#
loop_
_entity.id
_entity.type
_entity.pdbx_description
1 polymer ?
#
loop_
_entity_poly.entity_id
_entity_poly.type
_entity_poly.pdbx_seq_one_letter_code
_entity_poly.pdbx_strand_id
1 'polypeptide(L)' 'MTDFSAENINQALLELENKLDGEARTHFSSLPPSHKKEWLRYINEAKKDETKLRRLEKMKADLLRR' A
#
# COMPACT_ATOMS: atom_id res chain seq x y z
N MET A 1 5.11 8.03 -11.54
CA MET A 1 4.00 7.91 -10.55
C MET A 1 4.67 7.87 -9.17
N THR A 2 4.21 8.66 -8.19
CA THR A 2 4.93 8.95 -6.94
C THR A 2 5.40 7.70 -6.21
N ASP A 3 6.73 7.58 -6.09
CA ASP A 3 7.38 6.77 -5.07
C ASP A 3 6.78 7.13 -3.71
N PHE A 4 6.52 6.15 -2.83
CA PHE A 4 6.17 6.45 -1.43
C PHE A 4 7.44 6.84 -0.66
N SER A 5 8.25 7.74 -1.24
CA SER A 5 9.53 8.23 -0.73
C SER A 5 9.32 9.32 0.31
N ALA A 6 8.40 9.12 1.24
CA ALA A 6 8.24 10.03 2.35
C ALA A 6 9.38 9.77 3.34
N GLU A 7 10.02 10.83 3.82
CA GLU A 7 10.99 10.80 4.93
C GLU A 7 10.40 10.21 6.22
N ASN A 8 9.06 10.11 6.28
CA ASN A 8 8.30 9.57 7.38
C ASN A 8 7.38 8.42 6.93
N ILE A 9 7.58 7.24 7.53
CA ILE A 9 6.79 6.02 7.28
C ILE A 9 5.29 6.26 7.48
N ASN A 10 4.87 7.09 8.44
CA ASN A 10 3.45 7.34 8.69
C ASN A 10 2.80 8.11 7.53
N GLN A 11 3.54 9.02 6.89
CA GLN A 11 3.05 9.74 5.72
C GLN A 11 2.95 8.81 4.51
N ALA A 12 3.96 7.97 4.28
CA ALA A 12 3.92 6.95 3.23
C ALA A 12 2.75 5.97 3.40
N LEU A 13 2.43 5.58 4.64
CA LEU A 13 1.25 4.75 4.93
C LEU A 13 -0.06 5.48 4.66
N LEU A 14 -0.15 6.76 5.01
CA LEU A 14 -1.33 7.58 4.72
C LEU A 14 -1.54 7.76 3.21
N GLU A 15 -0.48 8.01 2.45
CA GLU A 15 -0.52 8.07 0.99
C GLU A 15 -0.97 6.74 0.37
N LEU A 16 -0.48 5.61 0.89
CA LEU A 16 -0.89 4.29 0.44
C LEU A 16 -2.37 4.03 0.73
N GLU A 17 -2.83 4.38 1.93
CA GLU A 17 -4.24 4.26 2.34
C GLU A 17 -5.17 5.15 1.51
N ASN A 18 -4.72 6.36 1.15
CA ASN A 18 -5.47 7.27 0.29
C ASN A 18 -5.65 6.76 -1.14
N LYS A 19 -4.77 5.87 -1.62
CA LYS A 19 -4.91 5.18 -2.91
C LYS A 19 -5.89 4.00 -2.89
N LEU A 20 -6.43 3.68 -1.71
CA LEU A 20 -7.46 2.67 -1.52
C LEU A 20 -8.82 3.34 -1.36
N ASP A 21 -9.86 2.60 -1.69
CA ASP A 21 -11.26 3.00 -1.61
C ASP A 21 -12.11 1.88 -1.01
N GLY A 22 -13.31 2.26 -0.56
CA GLY A 22 -14.32 1.35 -0.03
C GLY A 22 -13.77 0.36 1.02
N GLU A 23 -14.15 -0.89 0.86
CA GLU A 23 -13.81 -1.99 1.78
C GLU A 23 -12.30 -2.26 1.84
N ALA A 24 -11.56 -2.07 0.74
CA ALA A 24 -10.11 -2.23 0.74
C ALA A 24 -9.42 -1.23 1.67
N ARG A 25 -9.92 0.03 1.70
CA ARG A 25 -9.44 1.03 2.66
C ARG A 25 -9.76 0.58 4.08
N THR A 26 -11.00 0.22 4.37
CA THR A 26 -11.42 -0.22 5.72
C THR A 26 -10.59 -1.40 6.25
N HIS A 27 -10.34 -2.40 5.41
CA HIS A 27 -9.50 -3.55 5.77
C HIS A 27 -8.05 -3.15 5.97
N PHE A 28 -7.52 -2.29 5.11
CA PHE A 28 -6.16 -1.77 5.31
C PHE A 28 -6.06 -0.99 6.62
N SER A 29 -7.00 -0.09 6.94
CA SER A 29 -7.01 0.71 8.17
C SER A 29 -6.97 -0.16 9.42
N SER A 30 -7.64 -1.31 9.41
CA SER A 30 -7.71 -2.25 10.55
C SER A 30 -6.48 -3.15 10.71
N LEU A 31 -5.57 -3.17 9.73
CA LEU A 31 -4.36 -3.97 9.82
C LEU A 31 -3.42 -3.51 10.95
N PRO A 32 -2.75 -4.46 11.62
CA PRO A 32 -1.59 -4.16 12.47
C PRO A 32 -0.54 -3.32 11.72
N PRO A 33 0.15 -2.39 12.40
CA PRO A 33 1.16 -1.54 11.78
C PRO A 33 2.28 -2.30 11.05
N SER A 34 2.65 -3.49 11.52
CA SER A 34 3.64 -4.36 10.86
C SER A 34 3.21 -4.77 9.45
N HIS A 35 1.96 -5.20 9.29
CA HIS A 35 1.40 -5.60 7.99
C HIS A 35 1.25 -4.42 7.04
N LYS A 36 0.85 -3.24 7.55
CA LYS A 36 0.82 -2.00 6.75
C LYS A 36 2.22 -1.68 6.19
N LYS A 37 3.25 -1.77 7.04
CA LYS A 37 4.65 -1.55 6.64
C LYS A 37 5.16 -2.60 5.65
N GLU A 38 4.74 -3.84 5.79
CA GLU A 38 5.11 -4.90 4.86
C GLU A 38 4.58 -4.64 3.45
N TRP A 39 3.33 -4.20 3.32
CA TRP A 39 2.77 -3.79 2.04
C TRP A 39 3.51 -2.60 1.43
N LEU A 40 3.81 -1.59 2.24
CA LEU A 40 4.58 -0.43 1.81
C LEU A 40 5.97 -0.84 1.31
N ARG A 41 6.67 -1.71 2.06
CA ARG A 41 7.97 -2.27 1.66
C ARG A 41 7.86 -3.05 0.35
N TYR A 42 6.89 -3.95 0.26
CA TYR A 42 6.65 -4.75 -0.94
C TYR A 42 6.44 -3.86 -2.17
N ILE A 43 5.70 -2.76 -2.07
CA ILE A 43 5.51 -1.86 -3.21
C ILE A 43 6.81 -1.11 -3.53
N ASN A 44 7.49 -0.54 -2.52
CA ASN A 44 8.71 0.26 -2.70
C ASN A 44 9.93 -0.53 -3.19
N GLU A 45 10.01 -1.83 -2.94
CA GLU A 45 11.07 -2.70 -3.48
C GLU A 45 11.07 -2.78 -5.01
N ALA A 46 9.93 -2.50 -5.65
CA ALA A 46 9.85 -2.49 -7.10
C ALA A 46 10.45 -1.21 -7.67
N LYS A 47 11.50 -1.31 -8.49
CA LYS A 47 12.15 -0.13 -9.11
C LYS A 47 11.38 0.46 -10.29
N LYS A 48 10.57 -0.35 -10.99
CA LYS A 48 9.78 0.09 -12.14
C LYS A 48 8.37 0.49 -11.72
N ASP A 49 7.89 1.62 -12.22
CA ASP A 49 6.56 2.13 -11.93
C ASP A 49 5.45 1.13 -12.28
N GLU A 50 5.55 0.46 -13.43
CA GLU A 50 4.59 -0.59 -13.84
C GLU A 50 4.50 -1.71 -12.81
N THR A 51 5.63 -2.13 -12.24
CA THR A 51 5.66 -3.18 -11.22
C THR A 51 5.08 -2.68 -9.91
N LYS A 52 5.33 -1.42 -9.52
CA LYS A 52 4.70 -0.81 -8.33
C LYS A 52 3.18 -0.80 -8.47
N LEU A 53 2.66 -0.40 -9.62
CA LEU A 53 1.22 -0.41 -9.91
C LEU A 53 0.65 -1.82 -9.83
N ARG A 54 1.29 -2.80 -10.47
CA ARG A 54 0.84 -4.20 -10.38
C ARG A 54 0.81 -4.72 -8.94
N ARG A 55 1.80 -4.35 -8.12
CA ARG A 55 1.85 -4.72 -6.69
C ARG A 55 0.75 -4.04 -5.88
N LEU A 56 0.44 -2.78 -6.16
CA LEU A 56 -0.68 -2.05 -5.55
C LEU A 56 -2.03 -2.71 -5.89
N GLU A 57 -2.27 -3.03 -7.16
CA GLU A 57 -3.50 -3.70 -7.58
C GLU A 57 -3.61 -5.12 -6.98
N LYS A 58 -2.50 -5.85 -6.87
CA LYS A 58 -2.46 -7.13 -6.15
C LYS A 58 -2.85 -6.95 -4.68
N MET A 59 -2.29 -5.96 -4.00
CA MET A 59 -2.62 -5.66 -2.61
C MET A 59 -4.12 -5.38 -2.45
N LYS A 60 -4.70 -4.53 -3.31
CA LYS A 60 -6.15 -4.25 -3.30
C LYS A 60 -6.97 -5.54 -3.42
N ALA A 61 -6.64 -6.40 -4.38
CA ALA A 61 -7.33 -7.68 -4.54
C ALA A 61 -7.17 -8.60 -3.32
N ASP A 62 -5.98 -8.68 -2.74
CA ASP A 62 -5.72 -9.52 -1.57
C ASP A 62 -6.43 -9.00 -0.31
N LEU A 63 -6.60 -7.68 -0.17
CA LEU A 63 -7.39 -7.07 0.92
C LEU A 63 -8.89 -7.43 0.83
N LEU A 64 -9.42 -7.59 -0.38
CA LEU A 64 -10.85 -7.90 -0.64
C LEU A 64 -11.17 -9.40 -0.67
N ARG A 65 -10.15 -10.27 -0.72
CA ARG A 65 -10.30 -11.74 -0.82
C ARG A 65 -10.42 -12.46 0.53
N ARG A 66 -10.63 -11.71 1.61
CA ARG A 66 -10.74 -12.28 2.96
C ARG A 66 -11.98 -13.14 3.14
#